data_AF-A0A963LRN2-F1
#
_entry.id   AF-A0A963LRN2-F1
#
_cell.length_a   1.000
_cell.length_b   1.000
_cell.length_c   1.000
_cell.angle_alpha   90.00
_cell.angle_beta   90.00
_cell.angle_gamma   90.00
#
_symmetry.space_group_name_H-M   'P 1'
#
loop_
_entity.id
_entity.type
_entity.pdbx_description
1 polymer ?
#
loop_
_entity_poly.entity_id
_entity_poly.type
_entity_poly.pdbx_seq_one_letter_code
_entity_poly.pdbx_strand_id
1 'polypeptide(L)'
;LLHDLQQRLGLSYLFIAHDLAMVRNVAHRVAVMFSGQVVELGDTAQVFGQPGHPYTQALLDAVPIPDPARQRAKLAASPPDVEFRRGAAAAGPCCFGEDHARTGTPHWHWLGDGHGVSCRFRPESG
;
A
#
# COMPACT_ATOMS: atom_id res chain seq x y z
N LEU A 1 -10.00 -21.41 -13.72
CA LEU A 1 -9.42 -21.28 -15.08
C LEU A 1 -8.02 -20.66 -15.09
N LEU A 2 -7.84 -19.36 -14.85
CA LEU A 2 -6.49 -18.74 -14.88
C LEU A 2 -5.56 -19.32 -13.80
N HIS A 3 -6.07 -19.52 -12.58
CA HIS A 3 -5.32 -20.16 -11.50
C HIS A 3 -4.91 -21.61 -11.83
N ASP A 4 -5.81 -22.38 -12.44
CA ASP A 4 -5.52 -23.77 -12.83
C ASP A 4 -4.42 -23.85 -13.90
N LEU A 5 -4.43 -22.93 -14.86
CA LEU A 5 -3.39 -22.85 -15.89
C LEU A 5 -2.05 -22.44 -15.29
N GLN A 6 -2.06 -21.51 -14.33
CA GLN A 6 -0.86 -21.12 -13.60
C GLN A 6 -0.17 -22.34 -12.97
N GLN A 7 -0.94 -23.14 -12.22
CA GLN A 7 -0.42 -24.29 -11.49
C GLN A 7 0.04 -25.39 -12.45
N ARG A 8 -0.72 -25.65 -13.51
CA ARG A 8 -0.42 -26.72 -14.48
C ARG A 8 0.81 -26.42 -15.34
N LEU A 9 1.07 -25.15 -15.64
CA LEU A 9 2.12 -24.73 -16.57
C LEU A 9 3.30 -24.02 -15.89
N GLY A 10 3.26 -23.83 -14.57
CA GLY A 10 4.32 -23.16 -13.81
C GLY A 10 4.51 -21.68 -14.20
N LEU A 11 3.43 -20.99 -14.53
CA LEU A 11 3.49 -19.62 -15.05
C LEU A 11 3.53 -18.58 -13.92
N SER A 12 4.28 -17.50 -14.16
CA SER A 12 4.19 -16.28 -13.36
C SER A 12 3.22 -15.29 -14.00
N TYR A 13 2.30 -14.73 -13.22
CA TYR A 13 1.38 -13.69 -13.67
C TYR A 13 1.65 -12.37 -12.97
N LEU A 14 1.65 -11.30 -13.77
CA LEU A 14 1.65 -9.92 -13.30
C LEU A 14 0.32 -9.29 -13.70
N PHE A 15 -0.46 -8.86 -12.72
CA PHE A 15 -1.71 -8.13 -12.93
C PHE A 15 -1.50 -6.66 -12.57
N ILE A 16 -2.04 -5.76 -13.39
CA ILE A 16 -2.13 -4.32 -13.12
C ILE A 16 -3.61 -4.00 -13.03
N ALA A 17 -4.08 -3.64 -11.83
CA ALA A 17 -5.49 -3.39 -11.56
C ALA A 17 -5.66 -2.23 -10.57
N HIS A 18 -6.83 -1.59 -10.64
CA HIS A 18 -7.26 -0.58 -9.69
C HIS A 18 -8.31 -1.12 -8.70
N ASP A 19 -8.92 -2.27 -9.00
CA ASP A 19 -9.91 -2.92 -8.14
C ASP A 19 -9.21 -3.80 -7.10
N LEU A 20 -9.23 -3.33 -5.85
CA LEU A 20 -8.63 -4.02 -4.71
C LEU A 20 -9.34 -5.34 -4.36
N ALA A 21 -10.64 -5.47 -4.63
CA ALA A 21 -11.37 -6.72 -4.36
C ALA A 21 -10.91 -7.83 -5.30
N MET A 22 -10.67 -7.49 -6.57
CA MET A 22 -10.09 -8.42 -7.55
C MET A 22 -8.66 -8.80 -7.15
N VAL A 23 -7.81 -7.83 -6.84
CA VAL A 23 -6.41 -8.07 -6.44
C VAL A 23 -6.34 -9.01 -5.24
N ARG A 24 -7.17 -8.78 -4.20
CA ARG A 24 -7.21 -9.61 -2.98
C ARG A 24 -7.46 -11.09 -3.27
N ASN A 25 -8.24 -11.40 -4.30
CA ASN A 25 -8.67 -12.76 -4.61
C ASN A 25 -7.70 -13.51 -5.53
N VAL A 26 -6.86 -12.81 -6.30
CA VAL A 26 -6.06 -13.41 -7.39
C VAL A 26 -4.54 -13.30 -7.18
N ALA A 27 -4.08 -12.35 -6.37
CA ALA A 27 -2.66 -12.08 -6.20
C ALA A 27 -2.09 -12.80 -4.97
N HIS A 28 -0.87 -13.33 -5.11
CA HIS A 28 -0.08 -13.82 -3.97
C HIS A 28 0.64 -12.67 -3.26
N ARG A 29 1.17 -11.72 -4.06
CA ARG A 29 1.88 -10.53 -3.61
C ARG A 29 1.29 -9.29 -4.25
N VAL A 30 1.36 -8.18 -3.55
CA VAL A 30 0.77 -6.90 -3.95
C VAL A 30 1.82 -5.82 -3.88
N ALA A 31 1.98 -5.08 -4.98
CA ALA A 31 2.73 -3.83 -5.02
C ALA A 31 1.74 -2.68 -5.18
N VAL A 32 1.70 -1.77 -4.21
CA VAL A 32 0.89 -0.55 -4.27
C VAL A 32 1.75 0.54 -4.88
N MET A 33 1.18 1.26 -5.84
CA MET A 33 1.87 2.35 -6.54
C MET A 33 1.18 3.69 -6.30
N PHE A 34 1.98 4.74 -6.12
CA PHE A 34 1.55 6.12 -6.09
C PHE A 34 2.46 6.97 -6.97
N SER A 35 1.88 7.81 -7.83
CA SER A 35 2.62 8.66 -8.78
C SER A 35 3.74 7.94 -9.53
N GLY A 36 3.46 6.72 -10.00
CA GLY A 36 4.41 5.92 -10.79
C GLY A 36 5.55 5.28 -9.99
N GLN A 37 5.46 5.24 -8.66
CA GLN A 37 6.46 4.63 -7.78
C GLN A 37 5.81 3.60 -6.87
N VAL A 38 6.51 2.50 -6.59
CA VAL A 38 6.06 1.52 -5.58
C VAL A 38 6.21 2.14 -4.21
N VAL A 39 5.11 2.18 -3.47
CA VAL A 39 5.06 2.73 -2.10
C VAL A 39 4.91 1.67 -1.04
N GLU A 40 4.43 0.48 -1.41
CA GLU A 40 4.32 -0.67 -0.52
C GLU A 40 4.37 -1.97 -1.32
N LEU A 41 5.04 -2.99 -0.80
CA LEU A 41 5.14 -4.32 -1.39
C LEU A 41 5.07 -5.36 -0.27
N GLY A 42 4.23 -6.38 -0.42
CA GLY A 42 4.15 -7.47 0.55
C GLY A 42 3.29 -8.62 0.06
N ASP A 43 3.10 -9.63 0.89
CA ASP A 43 2.08 -10.64 0.64
C ASP A 43 0.69 -10.01 0.75
N THR A 44 -0.27 -10.55 -0.01
CA THR A 44 -1.64 -10.01 -0.04
C THR A 44 -2.25 -9.92 1.36
N ALA A 45 -1.98 -10.90 2.24
CA ALA A 45 -2.47 -10.87 3.61
C ALA A 45 -1.86 -9.75 4.46
N GLN A 46 -0.57 -9.44 4.28
CA GLN A 46 0.12 -8.38 5.01
C GLN A 46 -0.38 -7.00 4.56
N VAL A 47 -0.39 -6.76 3.24
CA VAL A 47 -0.78 -5.46 2.67
C VAL A 47 -2.24 -5.12 2.98
N PHE A 48 -3.16 -6.09 2.93
CA PHE A 48 -4.58 -5.86 3.23
C PHE A 48 -4.90 -5.88 4.74
N GLY A 49 -4.10 -6.59 5.54
CA GLY A 49 -4.37 -6.78 6.98
C GLY A 49 -3.70 -5.75 7.87
N GLN A 50 -2.46 -5.38 7.55
CA GLN A 50 -1.65 -4.42 8.31
C GLN A 50 -0.89 -3.51 7.33
N PRO A 51 -1.59 -2.68 6.54
CA PRO A 51 -0.95 -1.79 5.58
C PRO A 51 0.01 -0.83 6.28
N GLY A 52 1.25 -0.79 5.82
CA GLY A 52 2.31 0.02 6.42
C GLY A 52 2.35 1.45 5.86
N HIS A 53 1.99 1.66 4.60
CA HIS A 53 2.06 2.98 3.98
C HIS A 53 0.74 3.74 4.15
N PRO A 54 0.76 5.03 4.56
CA PRO A 54 -0.48 5.81 4.77
C PRO A 54 -1.37 5.89 3.53
N TYR A 55 -0.79 5.92 2.33
CA TYR A 55 -1.55 5.86 1.08
C TYR A 55 -2.32 4.54 0.92
N THR A 56 -1.68 3.41 1.27
CA THR A 56 -2.34 2.09 1.22
C THR A 56 -3.47 2.01 2.24
N GLN A 57 -3.26 2.58 3.44
CA GLN A 57 -4.31 2.70 4.47
C GLN A 57 -5.52 3.47 3.92
N ALA A 58 -5.29 4.66 3.35
CA ALA A 58 -6.34 5.48 2.74
C ALA A 58 -7.08 4.75 1.60
N LEU A 59 -6.36 4.02 0.74
CA LEU A 59 -6.97 3.22 -0.33
C LEU A 59 -7.88 2.11 0.21
N LEU A 60 -7.43 1.37 1.22
CA LEU A 60 -8.22 0.30 1.84
C LEU A 60 -9.41 0.86 2.62
N ASP A 61 -9.25 2.04 3.23
CA ASP A 61 -10.33 2.77 3.89
C ASP A 61 -11.41 3.25 2.91
N ALA A 62 -11.06 3.51 1.65
CA ALA A 62 -12.04 3.84 0.62
C ALA A 62 -12.88 2.64 0.15
N VAL A 63 -12.45 1.39 0.42
CA VAL A 63 -13.17 0.18 -0.03
C VAL A 63 -14.51 0.04 0.71
N PRO A 64 -15.65 -0.05 0.00
CA PRO A 64 -16.95 -0.24 0.62
C PRO A 64 -17.07 -1.59 1.32
N ILE A 65 -17.66 -1.59 2.52
CA ILE A 65 -18.05 -2.81 3.24
C ILE A 65 -19.50 -3.17 2.84
N PRO A 66 -19.79 -4.43 2.42
CA PRO A 66 -21.14 -4.83 2.02
C PRO A 66 -22.20 -4.68 3.11
N ASP A 67 -21.82 -4.81 4.38
CA ASP A 67 -22.70 -4.60 5.53
C ASP A 67 -22.90 -3.09 5.81
N PRO A 68 -24.13 -2.55 5.68
CA PRO A 68 -24.40 -1.12 5.88
C PRO A 68 -24.11 -0.62 7.30
N ALA A 69 -24.29 -1.44 8.33
CA ALA A 69 -24.03 -1.04 9.70
C ALA A 69 -22.53 -0.87 9.93
N ARG A 70 -21.72 -1.81 9.41
CA ARG A 70 -20.25 -1.72 9.45
C ARG A 70 -19.73 -0.57 8.61
N GLN A 71 -20.31 -0.34 7.43
CA GLN A 71 -19.92 0.79 6.58
C GLN A 71 -20.14 2.13 7.27
N ARG A 72 -21.28 2.33 7.94
CA ARG A 72 -21.54 3.56 8.70
C ARG A 72 -20.55 3.75 9.84
N ALA A 73 -20.23 2.69 10.59
CA ALA A 73 -19.25 2.74 11.67
C ALA A 73 -17.85 3.09 11.15
N LYS A 74 -17.44 2.51 10.01
CA LYS A 74 -16.17 2.82 9.35
C LYS A 74 -16.10 4.29 8.91
N LEU A 75 -17.11 4.78 8.19
CA LEU A 75 -17.16 6.16 7.71
C LEU A 75 -17.14 7.19 8.86
N ALA A 76 -17.77 6.87 10.00
CA ALA A 76 -17.71 7.72 11.19
C ALA A 76 -16.32 7.77 11.86
N ALA A 77 -15.48 6.76 11.61
CA ALA A 77 -14.13 6.64 12.16
C ALA A 77 -13.03 6.97 11.13
N SER A 78 -13.39 7.23 9.87
CA SER A 78 -12.42 7.52 8.82
C SER A 78 -11.66 8.81 9.11
N PRO A 79 -10.32 8.82 8.99
CA PRO A 79 -9.53 10.04 9.13
C PRO A 79 -9.88 11.06 8.04
N PRO A 80 -9.54 12.35 8.24
CA PRO A 80 -9.67 13.36 7.18
C PRO A 80 -8.85 12.97 5.95
N ASP A 81 -9.19 13.56 4.81
CA ASP A 81 -8.51 13.33 3.54
C ASP A 81 -6.99 13.52 3.69
N VAL A 82 -6.23 12.48 3.32
CA VAL A 82 -4.78 12.46 3.46
C VAL A 82 -4.15 13.10 2.23
N GLU A 83 -3.61 14.31 2.37
CA GLU A 83 -2.84 14.94 1.30
C GLU A 83 -1.39 14.44 1.29
N PHE A 84 -0.92 14.03 0.11
CA PHE A 84 0.44 13.56 -0.11
C PHE A 84 1.25 14.60 -0.87
N ARG A 85 2.46 14.92 -0.37
CA ARG A 85 3.40 15.81 -1.07
C ARG A 85 3.71 15.29 -2.46
N ARG A 86 3.40 16.11 -3.47
CA ARG A 86 3.87 15.92 -4.85
C ARG A 86 5.18 16.68 -5.06
N GLY A 87 6.29 15.98 -5.27
CA GLY A 87 7.58 16.60 -5.61
C GLY A 87 8.81 15.82 -5.15
N ALA A 88 9.94 16.03 -5.85
CA ALA A 88 11.21 15.38 -5.58
C ALA A 88 11.81 15.79 -4.23
N ALA A 89 12.27 14.78 -3.48
CA ALA A 89 12.91 14.83 -2.17
C ALA A 89 12.04 15.41 -1.04
N ALA A 90 11.50 14.51 -0.23
CA ALA A 90 11.19 14.84 1.16
C ALA A 90 12.50 15.24 1.85
N ALA A 91 12.83 16.54 1.82
CA ALA A 91 13.86 17.08 2.69
C ALA A 91 13.37 16.89 4.14
N GLY A 92 14.14 16.15 4.94
CA GLY A 92 13.90 15.95 6.36
C GLY A 92 13.60 14.50 6.79
N PRO A 93 13.28 14.30 8.08
CA PRO A 93 13.12 12.98 8.68
C PRO A 93 11.90 12.24 8.13
N CYS A 94 12.01 10.95 7.86
CA CYS A 94 10.92 10.11 7.38
C CYS A 94 9.96 9.73 8.51
N CYS A 95 8.85 9.05 8.17
CA CYS A 95 7.89 8.54 9.15
C CYS A 95 8.48 7.50 10.13
N PHE A 96 9.67 6.97 9.85
CA PHE A 96 10.43 6.07 10.73
C PHE A 96 11.58 6.78 11.49
N GLY A 97 11.69 8.10 11.38
CA GLY A 97 12.65 8.92 12.12
C GLY A 97 14.01 9.13 11.45
N GLU A 98 14.28 8.52 10.30
CA GLU A 98 15.54 8.68 9.57
C GLU A 98 15.54 9.89 8.62
N ASP A 99 16.64 10.65 8.58
CA ASP A 99 16.83 11.73 7.62
C ASP A 99 17.60 11.22 6.38
N HIS A 100 16.87 10.62 5.44
CA HIS A 100 17.45 10.06 4.21
C HIS A 100 18.14 11.10 3.33
N ALA A 101 17.69 12.36 3.37
CA ALA A 101 18.31 13.45 2.61
C ALA A 101 19.73 13.76 3.14
N ARG A 102 19.92 13.71 4.46
CA ARG A 102 21.22 13.94 5.10
C ARG A 102 22.13 12.71 5.09
N THR A 103 21.56 11.51 5.17
CA THR A 103 22.32 10.26 5.34
C THR A 103 22.54 9.50 4.04
N GLY A 104 21.79 9.80 2.97
CA GLY A 104 21.86 9.09 1.70
C GLY A 104 21.35 7.64 1.76
N THR A 105 20.66 7.26 2.83
CA THR A 105 20.10 5.90 2.98
C THR A 105 18.87 5.70 2.10
N PRO A 106 18.54 4.45 1.70
CA PRO A 106 17.35 4.17 0.92
C PRO A 106 16.06 4.59 1.63
N HIS A 107 15.10 5.12 0.89
CA HIS A 107 13.76 5.43 1.41
C HIS A 107 12.89 4.17 1.67
N TRP A 108 13.45 2.97 1.56
CA TRP A 108 12.72 1.71 1.67
C TRP A 108 12.94 1.08 3.04
N HIS A 109 11.84 0.80 3.74
CA HIS A 109 11.84 0.23 5.09
C HIS A 109 11.18 -1.15 5.05
N TRP A 110 11.81 -2.14 5.64
CA TRP A 110 11.24 -3.48 5.78
C TRP A 110 10.49 -3.59 7.12
N LEU A 111 9.22 -3.97 7.07
CA LEU A 111 8.35 -4.16 8.23
C LEU A 111 8.36 -5.62 8.71
N GLY A 112 8.86 -6.53 7.89
CA GLY A 112 8.95 -7.97 8.14
C GLY A 112 9.31 -8.72 6.86
N ASP A 113 9.21 -10.06 6.88
CA ASP A 113 9.57 -10.91 5.74
C ASP A 113 8.76 -10.55 4.49
N GLY A 114 9.45 -9.99 3.50
CA GLY A 114 8.89 -9.64 2.20
C GLY A 114 7.96 -8.42 2.17
N HIS A 115 7.68 -7.79 3.31
CA HIS A 115 6.82 -6.61 3.45
C HIS A 115 7.65 -5.35 3.65
N GLY A 116 7.61 -4.43 2.68
CA GLY A 116 8.34 -3.18 2.74
C GLY A 116 7.54 -1.99 2.22
N VAL A 117 7.91 -0.81 2.71
CA VAL A 117 7.25 0.46 2.41
C VAL A 117 8.27 1.53 2.04
N SER A 118 7.88 2.40 1.10
CA SER A 118 8.67 3.57 0.72
C SER A 118 8.23 4.76 1.53
N CYS A 119 9.12 5.34 2.33
CA CYS A 119 8.84 6.58 3.06
C CYS A 119 8.96 7.85 2.20
N ARG A 120 9.14 7.69 0.87
CA ARG A 120 9.28 8.82 -0.07
C ARG A 120 8.02 9.70 -0.11
N PHE A 121 6.85 9.09 0.07
CA PHE A 121 5.55 9.78 0.02
C PHE A 121 4.89 9.75 1.40
N ARG A 122 5.23 10.73 2.24
CA ARG A 122 4.56 10.89 3.54
C ARG A 122 3.36 11.83 3.44
N PRO A 123 2.33 11.65 4.29
CA PRO A 123 1.30 12.65 4.50
C PRO A 123 1.90 14.00 4.88
N GLU A 124 1.30 15.09 4.42
CA GLU A 124 1.47 16.37 5.10
C GLU A 124 0.75 16.27 6.44
N SER A 125 1.50 16.21 7.53
CA SER A 125 0.90 16.44 8.85
C SER A 125 0.41 17.88 8.89
N GLY A 126 -0.89 18.07 9.08
CA GLY A 126 -1.42 19.32 9.63
C GLY A 126 -0.84 19.61 11.01
#